data_AF-A0A8H6EPD5-F1
#
_entry.id   AF-A0A8H6EPD5-F1
#
_cell.length_a   1.000
_cell.length_b   1.000
_cell.length_c   1.000
_cell.angle_alpha   90.00
_cell.angle_beta   90.00
_cell.angle_gamma   90.00
#
_symmetry.space_group_name_H-M   'P 1'
#
loop_
_entity.id
_entity.type
_entity.pdbx_description
1 polymer ?
#
loop_
_entity_poly.entity_id
_entity_poly.type
_entity_poly.pdbx_seq_one_letter_code
_entity_poly.pdbx_strand_id
1 'polypeptide(L)'
;MHIQSIPMWEGSSNNYAYLVVDEGSRDAVVIDPASAGEVAPVLKEQIKDGKINLVAIVNTHHHWDHAGGNNKMVTPLPPSPSKAIPANTIIQLADPEFKGKPVIGGKDCEGVTKTPKNGEGFTIGEINVKALYTPCHTQDSICWFMEDKSGKAIFTGDTLFHGGCGRFFEGTAEEMHTALNKTLAAVPDDTVVYPGHEYTKANVKFAVSVSQSEAVKALEAFADENKETQGKFTIGDEKKHNVFMRMDDPEIQKATGKTDPVEVMAKLREMKNNFKNEEMAQQPLSHGAPGEEVSGKDKILETGASITQDFAPVKKICAHLNAFHVYAGEPGRSVEANHYCTHLSGDVRQCLIYDSPTNPARLIGVEYMITRRLYEKLDEEERKLWHSHDYEVKSGMLILPNPTVPDAVWTVAETEEMKEVIELYGKTFHFWQTDRGDELPLGMPVLMGSFTADDQVPWDKVKERDERFGVDTQKKREARKGIESVDIHEDADQVWKKK
;
A
#
# COMPACT_ATOMS: atom_id res chain seq x y z
N MET A 1 -26.79 -7.17 18.52
CA MET A 1 -25.58 -6.47 18.06
C MET A 1 -25.53 -6.61 16.56
N HIS A 2 -25.48 -5.50 15.84
CA HIS A 2 -25.30 -5.48 14.40
C HIS A 2 -23.89 -4.97 14.08
N ILE A 3 -23.17 -5.66 13.20
CA ILE A 3 -21.80 -5.31 12.81
C ILE A 3 -21.76 -5.11 11.30
N GLN A 4 -21.36 -3.92 10.88
CA GLN A 4 -21.10 -3.60 9.48
C GLN A 4 -19.61 -3.35 9.28
N SER A 5 -18.99 -4.12 8.39
CA SER A 5 -17.66 -3.83 7.88
C SER A 5 -17.72 -2.64 6.92
N ILE A 6 -16.79 -1.72 7.08
CA ILE A 6 -16.56 -0.58 6.19
C ILE A 6 -15.15 -0.77 5.62
N PRO A 7 -15.02 -1.30 4.40
CA PRO A 7 -13.73 -1.38 3.73
C PRO A 7 -13.12 0.02 3.56
N MET A 8 -11.86 0.18 3.94
CA MET A 8 -11.06 1.39 3.70
C MET A 8 -9.99 1.02 2.68
N TRP A 9 -10.32 1.14 1.40
CA TRP A 9 -9.52 0.61 0.29
C TRP A 9 -9.05 1.70 -0.68
N GLU A 10 -9.15 2.98 -0.30
CA GLU A 10 -8.52 4.05 -1.06
C GLU A 10 -7.00 3.81 -1.17
N GLY A 11 -6.47 3.78 -2.39
CA GLY A 11 -5.04 3.51 -2.66
C GLY A 11 -4.67 2.02 -2.68
N SER A 12 -3.77 1.61 -1.79
CA SER A 12 -3.27 0.23 -1.63
C SER A 12 -3.63 -0.38 -0.26
N SER A 13 -4.51 0.29 0.48
CA SER A 13 -5.00 -0.18 1.78
C SER A 13 -5.95 -1.36 1.61
N ASN A 14 -5.95 -2.24 2.59
CA ASN A 14 -6.85 -3.38 2.69
C ASN A 14 -7.48 -3.43 4.10
N ASN A 15 -7.64 -2.26 4.72
CA ASN A 15 -8.08 -2.13 6.09
C ASN A 15 -9.60 -2.23 6.20
N TYR A 16 -10.07 -2.63 7.37
CA TYR A 16 -11.48 -2.59 7.75
C TYR A 16 -11.68 -1.66 8.95
N ALA A 17 -12.62 -0.74 8.81
CA ALA A 17 -13.31 -0.17 9.96
C ALA A 17 -14.57 -0.98 10.24
N TYR A 18 -15.04 -0.96 11.49
CA TYR A 18 -16.25 -1.68 11.89
C TYR A 18 -17.23 -0.77 12.60
N LEU A 19 -18.43 -0.61 12.05
CA LEU A 19 -19.55 0.00 12.74
C LEU A 19 -20.28 -1.08 13.53
N VAL A 20 -20.31 -0.92 14.86
CA VAL A 20 -21.02 -1.81 15.78
C VAL A 20 -22.19 -1.06 16.38
N VAL A 21 -23.40 -1.62 16.24
CA VAL A 21 -24.66 -0.99 16.64
C VAL A 21 -25.41 -1.91 17.61
N ASP A 22 -25.84 -1.35 18.74
CA ASP A 22 -26.90 -1.96 19.55
C ASP A 22 -28.24 -1.67 18.89
N GLU A 23 -28.92 -2.69 18.36
CA GLU A 23 -30.19 -2.49 17.62
C GLU A 23 -31.32 -1.95 18.51
N GLY A 24 -31.24 -2.17 19.82
CA GLY A 24 -32.25 -1.73 20.78
C GLY A 24 -32.18 -0.23 21.05
N SER A 25 -31.04 0.26 21.53
CA SER A 25 -30.82 1.68 21.84
C SER A 25 -30.42 2.51 20.62
N ARG A 26 -29.95 1.86 19.55
CA ARG A 26 -29.25 2.44 18.39
C ARG A 26 -27.90 3.03 18.73
N ASP A 27 -27.40 2.90 19.96
CA ASP A 27 -26.05 3.34 20.30
C ASP A 27 -25.03 2.57 19.46
N ALA A 28 -24.05 3.30 18.93
CA ALA A 28 -23.08 2.74 18.02
C ALA A 28 -21.67 3.24 18.31
N VAL A 29 -20.68 2.39 18.03
CA VAL A 29 -19.28 2.78 17.95
C VAL A 29 -18.71 2.44 16.59
N VAL A 30 -17.72 3.20 16.15
CA VAL A 30 -16.91 2.84 14.99
C VAL A 30 -15.50 2.47 15.45
N ILE A 31 -15.02 1.33 14.98
CA ILE A 31 -13.70 0.77 15.32
C ILE A 31 -12.73 1.06 14.18
N ASP A 32 -11.53 1.54 14.52
CA ASP A 32 -10.40 1.84 13.61
C ASP A 32 -10.76 2.67 12.36
N PRO A 33 -11.41 3.83 12.50
CA PRO A 33 -11.88 4.63 11.36
C PRO A 33 -10.75 5.50 10.75
N ALA A 34 -9.70 4.88 10.22
CA ALA A 34 -8.50 5.57 9.75
C ALA A 34 -8.73 6.48 8.54
N SER A 35 -9.54 6.02 7.59
CA SER A 35 -9.92 6.78 6.39
C SER A 35 -11.21 7.55 6.65
N ALA A 36 -11.09 8.76 7.20
CA ALA A 36 -12.26 9.61 7.45
C ALA A 36 -13.08 9.89 6.18
N GLY A 37 -12.43 9.94 5.01
CA GLY A 37 -13.12 10.14 3.72
C GLY A 37 -14.04 8.98 3.32
N GLU A 38 -13.69 7.75 3.66
CA GLU A 38 -14.48 6.55 3.36
C GLU A 38 -15.49 6.23 4.47
N VAL A 39 -15.10 6.43 5.73
CA VAL A 39 -15.93 6.06 6.90
C VAL A 39 -17.00 7.10 7.22
N ALA A 40 -16.66 8.39 7.20
CA ALA A 40 -17.58 9.45 7.62
C ALA A 40 -18.89 9.49 6.80
N PRO A 41 -18.89 9.32 5.46
CA PRO A 41 -20.13 9.30 4.67
C PRO A 41 -21.10 8.20 5.10
N VAL A 42 -20.59 6.99 5.37
CA VAL A 42 -21.40 5.85 5.82
C VAL A 42 -22.06 6.15 7.17
N LEU A 43 -21.29 6.69 8.12
CA LEU A 43 -21.80 7.04 9.44
C LEU A 43 -22.84 8.17 9.37
N LYS A 44 -22.59 9.21 8.57
CA LYS A 44 -23.51 10.35 8.39
C LYS A 44 -24.85 9.93 7.83
N GLU A 45 -24.85 9.07 6.81
CA GLU A 45 -26.08 8.56 6.21
C GLU A 45 -26.92 7.82 7.26
N GLN A 46 -26.29 6.97 8.07
CA GLN A 46 -26.98 6.23 9.12
C GLN A 46 -27.47 7.10 10.28
N ILE A 47 -26.71 8.13 10.67
CA ILE A 47 -27.15 9.12 11.66
C ILE A 47 -28.35 9.90 11.15
N LYS A 48 -28.28 10.39 9.90
CA LYS A 48 -29.36 11.14 9.25
C LYS A 48 -30.65 10.33 9.13
N ASP A 49 -30.53 9.03 8.81
CA ASP A 49 -31.65 8.10 8.75
C ASP A 49 -32.19 7.69 10.14
N GLY A 50 -31.56 8.17 11.21
CA GLY A 50 -31.88 7.80 12.58
C GLY A 50 -31.61 6.33 12.90
N LYS A 51 -30.80 5.64 12.10
CA LYS A 51 -30.44 4.23 12.28
C LYS A 51 -29.44 4.03 13.42
N ILE A 52 -28.58 5.01 13.67
CA ILE A 52 -27.57 4.96 14.72
C ILE A 52 -27.50 6.26 15.53
N ASN A 53 -27.03 6.13 16.77
CA ASN A 53 -26.53 7.19 17.64
C ASN A 53 -25.04 6.90 17.93
N LEU A 54 -24.12 7.56 17.21
CA LEU A 54 -22.70 7.32 17.44
C LEU A 54 -22.28 7.86 18.81
N VAL A 55 -21.81 6.98 19.71
CA VAL A 55 -21.44 7.32 21.09
C VAL A 55 -19.93 7.43 21.30
N ALA A 56 -19.11 6.72 20.52
CA ALA A 56 -17.65 6.78 20.62
C ALA A 56 -16.96 6.31 19.32
N ILE A 57 -15.69 6.68 19.19
CA ILE A 57 -14.72 5.99 18.33
C ILE A 57 -13.91 5.05 19.20
N VAL A 58 -13.62 3.87 18.69
CA VAL A 58 -12.80 2.86 19.36
C VAL A 58 -11.58 2.56 18.50
N ASN A 59 -10.38 2.48 19.08
CA ASN A 59 -9.18 2.06 18.35
C ASN A 59 -8.55 0.83 18.97
N THR A 60 -7.97 -0.02 18.13
CA THR A 60 -7.18 -1.16 18.55
C THR A 60 -5.75 -0.75 18.91
N HIS A 61 -5.12 0.10 18.10
CA HIS A 61 -3.74 0.55 18.31
C HIS A 61 -3.41 1.82 17.52
N HIS A 62 -2.21 2.38 17.75
CA HIS A 62 -1.85 3.73 17.29
C HIS A 62 -1.45 3.87 15.82
N HIS A 63 -1.25 2.79 15.06
CA HIS A 63 -0.82 2.94 13.67
C HIS A 63 -1.82 3.78 12.88
N TRP A 64 -1.28 4.57 11.94
CA TRP A 64 -2.02 5.61 11.24
C TRP A 64 -3.19 5.06 10.42
N ASP A 65 -3.08 3.84 9.93
CA ASP A 65 -4.10 3.11 9.17
C ASP A 65 -5.19 2.47 10.06
N HIS A 66 -5.16 2.75 11.37
CA HIS A 66 -6.23 2.47 12.33
C HIS A 66 -6.72 3.74 13.05
N ALA A 67 -5.79 4.57 13.55
CA ALA A 67 -6.10 5.75 14.36
C ALA A 67 -6.06 7.09 13.60
N GLY A 68 -5.50 7.13 12.38
CA GLY A 68 -5.18 8.38 11.66
C GLY A 68 -6.38 9.20 11.17
N GLY A 69 -7.60 8.67 11.32
CA GLY A 69 -8.85 9.37 11.02
C GLY A 69 -9.49 10.03 12.23
N ASN A 70 -9.02 9.72 13.45
CA ASN A 70 -9.66 10.16 14.69
C ASN A 70 -9.79 11.68 14.77
N ASN A 71 -8.67 12.41 14.70
CA ASN A 71 -8.69 13.88 14.79
C ASN A 71 -9.45 14.53 13.63
N LYS A 72 -9.39 13.94 12.43
CA LYS A 72 -10.15 14.44 11.27
C LYS A 72 -11.66 14.36 11.52
N MET A 73 -12.11 13.37 12.29
CA MET A 73 -13.51 13.22 12.67
C MET A 73 -13.88 14.05 13.91
N VAL A 74 -13.09 14.06 14.99
CA VAL A 74 -13.52 14.61 16.30
C VAL A 74 -12.95 15.98 16.66
N THR A 75 -11.83 16.41 16.06
CA THR A 75 -11.06 17.59 16.50
C THR A 75 -11.14 18.74 15.50
N PRO A 76 -11.50 19.97 15.91
CA PRO A 76 -11.26 21.15 15.09
C PRO A 76 -9.76 21.49 15.13
N LEU A 77 -9.03 21.34 14.02
CA LEU A 77 -7.65 21.85 13.94
C LEU A 77 -7.68 23.39 14.04
N PRO A 78 -6.75 24.04 14.78
CA PRO A 78 -6.53 25.47 14.62
C PRO A 78 -6.05 25.75 13.18
N PRO A 79 -6.38 26.91 12.58
CA PRO A 79 -5.84 27.27 11.28
C PRO A 79 -4.30 27.28 11.38
N SER A 80 -3.65 26.35 10.67
CA SER A 80 -2.20 26.34 10.53
C SER A 80 -1.77 27.61 9.78
N PRO A 81 -0.87 28.45 10.35
CA PRO A 81 -0.49 29.71 9.73
C PRO A 81 0.64 29.56 8.69
N SER A 82 0.80 28.42 8.03
CA SER A 82 1.73 28.34 6.89
C SER A 82 1.41 27.19 5.92
N LYS A 83 1.55 27.54 4.63
CA LYS A 83 1.37 26.74 3.41
C LYS A 83 -0.06 26.75 2.87
N ALA A 84 -0.19 27.36 1.70
CA ALA A 84 -1.39 27.34 0.87
C ALA A 84 -1.73 25.89 0.54
N ILE A 85 -2.78 25.39 1.17
CA ILE A 85 -3.42 24.13 0.81
C ILE A 85 -4.51 24.47 -0.21
N PRO A 86 -4.57 23.80 -1.38
CA PRO A 86 -5.60 24.05 -2.38
C PRO A 86 -7.00 23.87 -1.78
N ALA A 87 -7.93 24.74 -2.18
CA ALA A 87 -9.26 24.94 -1.57
C ALA A 87 -10.16 23.68 -1.52
N ASN A 88 -9.80 22.66 -2.28
CA ASN A 88 -10.48 21.37 -2.41
C ASN A 88 -10.11 20.41 -1.25
N THR A 89 -9.05 20.72 -0.50
CA THR A 89 -8.55 19.93 0.64
C THR A 89 -9.19 20.36 1.97
N ILE A 90 -10.04 21.39 1.96
CA ILE A 90 -10.84 21.78 3.13
C ILE A 90 -12.17 21.02 3.07
N ILE A 91 -12.11 19.69 3.16
CA ILE A 91 -13.30 18.92 3.56
C ILE A 91 -13.29 18.88 5.09
N GLN A 92 -14.16 19.72 5.65
CA GLN A 92 -14.74 19.64 7.00
C GLN A 92 -13.76 19.40 8.15
N LEU A 93 -13.23 20.50 8.67
CA LEU A 93 -12.81 20.65 10.07
C LEU A 93 -13.92 20.12 11.00
N ALA A 94 -13.68 19.03 11.72
CA ALA A 94 -14.59 18.32 12.64
C ALA A 94 -16.06 18.30 12.21
N ASP A 95 -16.52 17.16 11.71
CA ASP A 95 -17.93 17.05 11.37
C ASP A 95 -18.82 17.29 12.61
N PRO A 96 -19.85 18.16 12.53
CA PRO A 96 -20.70 18.47 13.68
C PRO A 96 -21.27 17.24 14.38
N GLU A 97 -21.53 16.17 13.62
CA GLU A 97 -22.09 14.90 14.12
C GLU A 97 -21.08 14.09 14.98
N PHE A 98 -19.78 14.26 14.75
CA PHE A 98 -18.71 13.53 15.44
C PHE A 98 -17.95 14.36 16.46
N LYS A 99 -18.20 15.67 16.48
CA LYS A 99 -17.50 16.61 17.35
C LYS A 99 -17.63 16.23 18.82
N GLY A 100 -16.48 16.10 19.49
CA GLY A 100 -16.41 15.86 20.94
C GLY A 100 -16.81 14.45 21.39
N LYS A 101 -17.01 13.51 20.45
CA LYS A 101 -17.18 12.10 20.81
C LYS A 101 -15.89 11.56 21.44
N PRO A 102 -15.97 10.76 22.51
CA PRO A 102 -14.79 10.16 23.10
C PRO A 102 -14.12 9.20 22.10
N VAL A 103 -12.80 9.25 22.07
CA VAL A 103 -11.95 8.24 21.42
C VAL A 103 -11.42 7.31 22.51
N ILE A 104 -11.74 6.03 22.42
CA ILE A 104 -11.40 4.99 23.40
C ILE A 104 -10.41 4.03 22.75
N GLY A 105 -9.20 3.89 23.27
CA GLY A 105 -8.18 3.11 22.57
C GLY A 105 -6.88 2.93 23.31
N GLY A 106 -5.90 2.38 22.60
CA GLY A 106 -4.50 2.36 23.02
C GLY A 106 -4.02 3.76 23.40
N LYS A 107 -3.15 3.83 24.41
CA LYS A 107 -2.71 5.10 25.01
C LYS A 107 -2.00 6.04 24.02
N ASP A 108 -1.46 5.49 22.93
CA ASP A 108 -0.68 6.22 21.94
C ASP A 108 -1.51 6.54 20.68
N CYS A 109 -2.78 6.14 20.63
CA CYS A 109 -3.70 6.43 19.53
C CYS A 109 -3.95 7.94 19.38
N GLU A 110 -3.99 8.40 18.14
CA GLU A 110 -4.27 9.81 17.83
C GLU A 110 -5.63 10.25 18.40
N GLY A 111 -5.65 11.33 19.18
CA GLY A 111 -6.89 11.89 19.72
C GLY A 111 -7.54 11.06 20.83
N VAL A 112 -6.87 10.03 21.37
CA VAL A 112 -7.41 9.19 22.45
C VAL A 112 -7.77 10.02 23.69
N THR A 113 -8.96 9.78 24.22
CA THR A 113 -9.50 10.48 25.40
C THR A 113 -9.66 9.57 26.61
N LYS A 114 -9.75 8.25 26.39
CA LYS A 114 -9.87 7.24 27.44
C LYS A 114 -9.12 5.98 27.03
N THR A 115 -8.25 5.50 27.91
CA THR A 115 -7.61 4.18 27.77
C THR A 115 -8.05 3.31 28.95
N PRO A 116 -8.91 2.30 28.72
CA PRO A 116 -9.33 1.38 29.77
C PRO A 116 -8.18 0.45 30.16
N LYS A 117 -8.18 -0.06 31.39
CA LYS A 117 -7.22 -1.09 31.82
C LYS A 117 -7.52 -2.44 31.14
N ASN A 118 -6.52 -3.33 31.11
CA ASN A 118 -6.75 -4.71 30.68
C ASN A 118 -7.89 -5.36 31.50
N GLY A 119 -8.86 -5.95 30.81
CA GLY A 119 -10.05 -6.56 31.37
C GLY A 119 -11.14 -5.57 31.81
N GLU A 120 -10.88 -4.26 31.79
CA GLU A 120 -11.90 -3.24 32.03
C GLU A 120 -12.86 -3.19 30.84
N GLY A 121 -14.14 -3.02 31.14
CA GLY A 121 -15.20 -2.98 30.16
C GLY A 121 -16.06 -1.72 30.24
N PHE A 122 -16.89 -1.56 29.23
CA PHE A 122 -17.96 -0.56 29.16
C PHE A 122 -19.13 -1.16 28.37
N THR A 123 -20.24 -0.42 28.28
CA THR A 123 -21.43 -0.89 27.55
C THR A 123 -21.78 0.04 26.40
N ILE A 124 -22.34 -0.54 25.34
CA ILE A 124 -22.98 0.18 24.22
C ILE A 124 -24.40 -0.38 24.14
N GLY A 125 -25.40 0.34 24.66
CA GLY A 125 -26.74 -0.25 24.87
C GLY A 125 -26.67 -1.53 25.71
N GLU A 126 -27.15 -2.66 25.16
CA GLU A 126 -27.07 -3.99 25.79
C GLU A 126 -25.75 -4.74 25.51
N ILE A 127 -24.86 -4.20 24.67
CA ILE A 127 -23.58 -4.83 24.31
C ILE A 127 -22.56 -4.61 25.42
N ASN A 128 -22.04 -5.70 25.98
CA ASN A 128 -20.91 -5.66 26.91
C ASN A 128 -19.61 -5.64 26.11
N VAL A 129 -18.74 -4.67 26.38
CA VAL A 129 -17.43 -4.52 25.74
C VAL A 129 -16.34 -4.74 26.78
N LYS A 130 -15.30 -5.51 26.45
CA LYS A 130 -14.14 -5.77 27.30
C LYS A 130 -12.84 -5.50 26.55
N ALA A 131 -11.96 -4.69 27.14
CA ALA A 131 -10.60 -4.47 26.63
C ALA A 131 -9.71 -5.67 26.97
N LEU A 132 -9.07 -6.28 25.96
CA LEU A 132 -8.09 -7.34 26.13
C LEU A 132 -6.75 -6.84 25.60
N TYR A 133 -5.78 -6.63 26.49
CA TYR A 133 -4.47 -6.15 26.08
C TYR A 133 -3.69 -7.26 25.35
N THR A 134 -3.15 -6.91 24.19
CA THR A 134 -2.41 -7.84 23.33
C THR A 134 -1.13 -7.17 22.78
N PRO A 135 -0.23 -6.68 23.67
CA PRO A 135 1.00 -6.03 23.23
C PRO A 135 1.82 -7.01 22.39
N CYS A 136 2.27 -6.57 21.22
CA CYS A 136 3.35 -7.18 20.43
C CYS A 136 3.51 -6.44 19.10
N HIS A 137 2.42 -6.37 18.32
CA HIS A 137 2.41 -5.62 17.06
C HIS A 137 2.74 -4.16 17.33
N THR A 138 2.00 -3.56 18.25
CA THR A 138 2.40 -2.39 19.03
C THR A 138 2.29 -2.69 20.51
N GLN A 139 2.93 -1.88 21.34
CA GLN A 139 2.86 -1.99 22.80
C GLN A 139 1.53 -1.48 23.37
N ASP A 140 0.76 -0.71 22.60
CA ASP A 140 -0.55 -0.18 22.98
C ASP A 140 -1.74 -0.97 22.40
N SER A 141 -1.48 -2.12 21.76
CA SER A 141 -2.49 -2.96 21.13
C SER A 141 -3.55 -3.49 22.12
N ILE A 142 -4.82 -3.26 21.80
CA ILE A 142 -6.01 -3.74 22.51
C ILE A 142 -6.94 -4.46 21.52
N CYS A 143 -7.31 -5.69 21.84
CA CYS A 143 -8.43 -6.38 21.21
C CYS A 143 -9.74 -6.11 21.98
N TRP A 144 -10.84 -5.93 21.27
CA TRP A 144 -12.15 -5.61 21.87
C TRP A 144 -13.08 -6.81 21.78
N PHE A 145 -13.29 -7.50 22.90
CA PHE A 145 -14.29 -8.57 23.00
C PHE A 145 -15.65 -7.96 23.31
N MET A 146 -16.65 -8.27 22.49
CA MET A 146 -18.01 -7.76 22.59
C MET A 146 -19.02 -8.90 22.63
N GLU A 147 -20.00 -8.83 23.52
CA GLU A 147 -21.05 -9.83 23.62
C GLU A 147 -22.41 -9.24 24.01
N ASP A 148 -23.46 -9.82 23.43
CA ASP A 148 -24.84 -9.59 23.81
C ASP A 148 -25.68 -10.87 23.58
N LYS A 149 -27.01 -10.74 23.61
CA LYS A 149 -27.92 -11.87 23.35
C LYS A 149 -27.84 -12.45 21.94
N SER A 150 -27.30 -11.71 20.97
CA SER A 150 -27.19 -12.15 19.56
C SER A 150 -25.92 -12.94 19.28
N GLY A 151 -24.86 -12.77 20.09
CA GLY A 151 -23.63 -13.52 19.95
C GLY A 151 -22.41 -12.83 20.55
N LYS A 152 -21.23 -13.30 20.14
CA LYS A 152 -19.92 -12.80 20.59
C LYS A 152 -19.07 -12.43 19.38
N ALA A 153 -18.40 -11.31 19.47
CA ALA A 153 -17.47 -10.82 18.45
C ALA A 153 -16.17 -10.36 19.12
N ILE A 154 -15.07 -10.43 18.38
CA ILE A 154 -13.80 -9.85 18.82
C ILE A 154 -13.14 -9.09 17.67
N PHE A 155 -12.80 -7.84 17.96
CA PHE A 155 -12.08 -6.96 17.04
C PHE A 155 -10.61 -6.98 17.40
N THR A 156 -9.78 -7.51 16.50
CA THR A 156 -8.42 -7.92 16.84
C THR A 156 -7.34 -7.00 16.32
N GLY A 157 -7.71 -5.97 15.54
CA GLY A 157 -6.78 -5.10 14.84
C GLY A 157 -5.70 -5.94 14.16
N ASP A 158 -4.45 -5.63 14.49
CA ASP A 158 -3.29 -6.27 13.91
C ASP A 158 -2.66 -7.36 14.80
N THR A 159 -3.36 -7.77 15.86
CA THR A 159 -2.90 -8.89 16.69
C THR A 159 -3.15 -10.22 15.97
N LEU A 160 -4.41 -10.49 15.60
CA LEU A 160 -4.86 -11.73 14.98
C LEU A 160 -5.52 -11.44 13.63
N PHE A 161 -5.11 -12.18 12.59
CA PHE A 161 -5.74 -12.23 11.28
C PHE A 161 -6.22 -13.66 11.00
N HIS A 162 -7.17 -13.84 10.08
CA HIS A 162 -7.51 -15.19 9.62
C HIS A 162 -6.27 -15.88 9.02
N GLY A 163 -5.89 -17.01 9.60
CA GLY A 163 -4.70 -17.79 9.21
C GLY A 163 -3.35 -17.11 9.47
N GLY A 164 -3.31 -15.98 10.19
CA GLY A 164 -2.10 -15.20 10.41
C GLY A 164 -2.07 -14.40 11.72
N CYS A 165 -1.02 -13.62 11.89
CA CYS A 165 -0.87 -12.64 12.98
C CYS A 165 -0.09 -11.40 12.50
N GLY A 166 -0.11 -10.34 13.30
CA GLY A 166 0.69 -9.13 13.08
C GLY A 166 2.19 -9.40 12.97
N ARG A 167 2.89 -8.48 12.31
CA ARG A 167 4.35 -8.37 12.45
C ARG A 167 4.67 -7.82 13.84
N PHE A 168 5.79 -8.24 14.41
CA PHE A 168 6.20 -7.85 15.76
C PHE A 168 7.05 -6.59 15.66
N PHE A 169 6.44 -5.43 15.42
CA PHE A 169 7.19 -4.19 15.24
C PHE A 169 7.77 -3.67 16.56
N GLU A 170 7.01 -3.80 17.65
CA GLU A 170 7.39 -3.25 18.96
C GLU A 170 7.49 -4.30 20.06
N GLY A 171 7.41 -5.59 19.72
CA GLY A 171 7.36 -6.66 20.70
C GLY A 171 8.03 -7.94 20.27
N THR A 172 7.73 -9.00 21.00
CA THR A 172 8.47 -10.27 21.01
C THR A 172 7.57 -11.45 20.69
N ALA A 173 8.19 -12.60 20.38
CA ALA A 173 7.46 -13.84 20.18
C ALA A 173 6.74 -14.31 21.46
N GLU A 174 7.30 -14.06 22.65
CA GLU A 174 6.65 -14.40 23.93
C GLU A 174 5.37 -13.58 24.13
N GLU A 175 5.43 -12.30 23.79
CA GLU A 175 4.28 -11.39 23.82
C GLU A 175 3.21 -11.83 22.82
N MET A 176 3.55 -12.09 21.55
CA MET A 176 2.55 -12.57 20.57
C MET A 176 1.98 -13.94 20.96
N HIS A 177 2.81 -14.85 21.46
CA HIS A 177 2.34 -16.14 21.94
C HIS A 177 1.36 -15.98 23.10
N THR A 178 1.67 -15.10 24.05
CA THR A 178 0.75 -14.77 25.15
C THR A 178 -0.54 -14.13 24.63
N ALA A 179 -0.46 -13.16 23.72
CA ALA A 179 -1.61 -12.52 23.11
C ALA A 179 -2.53 -13.54 22.43
N LEU A 180 -2.02 -14.35 21.49
CA LEU A 180 -2.84 -15.29 20.73
C LEU A 180 -3.26 -16.52 21.55
N ASN A 181 -2.29 -17.20 22.16
CA ASN A 181 -2.48 -18.55 22.71
C ASN A 181 -2.86 -18.57 24.19
N LYS A 182 -2.80 -17.43 24.90
CA LYS A 182 -3.27 -17.32 26.29
C LYS A 182 -4.43 -16.34 26.41
N THR A 183 -4.32 -15.14 25.87
CA THR A 183 -5.37 -14.11 25.99
C THR A 183 -6.53 -14.36 25.04
N LEU A 184 -6.29 -14.39 23.73
CA LEU A 184 -7.36 -14.58 22.73
C LEU A 184 -7.88 -16.02 22.72
N ALA A 185 -7.02 -17.01 22.87
CA ALA A 185 -7.44 -18.40 22.98
C ALA A 185 -8.31 -18.69 24.22
N ALA A 186 -8.32 -17.82 25.25
CA ALA A 186 -9.18 -17.98 26.41
C ALA A 186 -10.60 -17.44 26.23
N VAL A 187 -10.89 -16.70 25.15
CA VAL A 187 -12.28 -16.31 24.86
C VAL A 187 -13.06 -17.50 24.30
N PRO A 188 -14.42 -17.50 24.38
CA PRO A 188 -15.24 -18.61 23.89
C PRO A 188 -15.00 -18.94 22.41
N ASP A 189 -14.99 -20.23 22.07
CA ASP A 189 -14.70 -20.70 20.71
C ASP A 189 -15.71 -20.23 19.65
N ASP A 190 -16.93 -19.89 20.05
CA ASP A 190 -17.99 -19.35 19.19
C ASP A 190 -17.86 -17.84 18.92
N THR A 191 -16.78 -17.20 19.41
CA THR A 191 -16.53 -15.77 19.20
C THR A 191 -16.08 -15.49 17.78
N VAL A 192 -16.85 -14.71 17.03
CA VAL A 192 -16.57 -14.31 15.64
C VAL A 192 -15.42 -13.29 15.58
N VAL A 193 -14.45 -13.49 14.68
CA VAL A 193 -13.24 -12.66 14.58
C VAL A 193 -13.39 -11.59 13.49
N TYR A 194 -13.04 -10.35 13.84
CA TYR A 194 -13.02 -9.18 12.96
C TYR A 194 -11.62 -8.54 12.96
N PRO A 195 -10.75 -8.89 11.99
CA PRO A 195 -9.37 -8.41 11.94
C PRO A 195 -9.21 -7.00 11.34
N GLY A 196 -8.05 -6.38 11.52
CA GLY A 196 -7.75 -5.04 10.97
C GLY A 196 -7.66 -4.97 9.45
N HIS A 197 -7.29 -6.07 8.79
CA HIS A 197 -6.98 -6.12 7.36
C HIS A 197 -7.48 -7.40 6.67
N GLU A 198 -7.72 -7.28 5.38
CA GLU A 198 -7.93 -8.40 4.47
C GLU A 198 -6.59 -9.02 4.01
N TYR A 199 -5.94 -9.78 4.90
CA TYR A 199 -4.70 -10.52 4.60
C TYR A 199 -4.91 -12.03 4.39
N THR A 200 -6.13 -12.52 4.44
CA THR A 200 -6.44 -13.96 4.55
C THR A 200 -5.85 -14.78 3.42
N LYS A 201 -5.95 -14.30 2.17
CA LYS A 201 -5.36 -14.98 1.01
C LYS A 201 -3.84 -15.10 1.08
N ALA A 202 -3.14 -14.06 1.51
CA ALA A 202 -1.69 -14.11 1.70
C ALA A 202 -1.29 -14.96 2.92
N ASN A 203 -2.10 -14.92 3.98
CA ASN A 203 -1.88 -15.72 5.18
C ASN A 203 -2.03 -17.21 4.90
N VAL A 204 -3.06 -17.61 4.15
CA VAL A 204 -3.31 -19.02 3.88
C VAL A 204 -2.29 -19.63 2.92
N LYS A 205 -1.81 -18.87 1.91
CA LYS A 205 -0.66 -19.30 1.08
C LYS A 205 0.54 -19.69 1.95
N PHE A 206 0.85 -18.89 2.97
CA PHE A 206 1.89 -19.24 3.94
C PHE A 206 1.50 -20.43 4.82
N ALA A 207 0.29 -20.45 5.37
CA ALA A 207 -0.18 -21.52 6.24
C ALA A 207 -0.11 -22.90 5.57
N VAL A 208 -0.49 -22.99 4.30
CA VAL A 208 -0.43 -24.19 3.45
C VAL A 208 1.02 -24.67 3.27
N SER A 209 2.00 -23.76 3.17
CA SER A 209 3.42 -24.15 3.14
C SER A 209 3.92 -24.77 4.45
N VAL A 210 3.21 -24.57 5.56
CA VAL A 210 3.59 -25.03 6.91
C VAL A 210 2.79 -26.26 7.34
N SER A 211 1.47 -26.28 7.13
CA SER A 211 0.57 -27.37 7.52
C SER A 211 -0.46 -27.64 6.43
N GLN A 212 -0.67 -28.93 6.15
CA GLN A 212 -1.60 -29.41 5.10
C GLN A 212 -2.89 -29.98 5.69
N SER A 213 -3.17 -29.65 6.97
CA SER A 213 -4.39 -30.08 7.69
C SER A 213 -5.67 -29.68 6.96
N GLU A 214 -6.74 -30.45 7.16
CA GLU A 214 -8.05 -30.21 6.53
C GLU A 214 -8.58 -28.81 6.82
N ALA A 215 -8.39 -28.29 8.04
CA ALA A 215 -8.80 -26.94 8.41
C ALA A 215 -8.06 -25.85 7.62
N VAL A 216 -6.74 -26.00 7.40
CA VAL A 216 -5.94 -25.04 6.60
C VAL A 216 -6.39 -25.04 5.14
N LYS A 217 -6.69 -26.22 4.58
CA LYS A 217 -7.20 -26.35 3.20
C LYS A 217 -8.61 -25.80 3.05
N ALA A 218 -9.46 -25.95 4.07
CA ALA A 218 -10.78 -25.34 4.08
C ALA A 218 -10.70 -23.80 4.08
N LEU A 219 -9.76 -23.23 4.85
CA LEU A 219 -9.47 -21.79 4.81
C LEU A 219 -8.95 -21.35 3.43
N GLU A 220 -8.12 -22.16 2.78
CA GLU A 220 -7.56 -21.87 1.44
C GLU A 220 -8.68 -21.77 0.40
N ALA A 221 -9.52 -22.80 0.33
CA ALA A 221 -10.67 -22.83 -0.57
C ALA A 221 -11.61 -21.65 -0.32
N PHE A 222 -11.89 -21.32 0.95
CA PHE A 222 -12.73 -20.18 1.30
C PHE A 222 -12.11 -18.85 0.84
N ALA A 223 -10.81 -18.65 1.08
CA ALA A 223 -10.10 -17.42 0.70
C ALA A 223 -9.97 -17.24 -0.82
N ASP A 224 -9.98 -18.33 -1.59
CA ASP A 224 -9.99 -18.25 -3.06
C ASP A 224 -11.37 -17.90 -3.64
N GLU A 225 -12.45 -18.29 -2.96
CA GLU A 225 -13.83 -18.02 -3.38
C GLU A 225 -14.37 -16.68 -2.87
N ASN A 226 -13.73 -16.05 -1.88
CA ASN A 226 -14.24 -14.86 -1.20
C ASN A 226 -13.23 -13.71 -1.22
N LYS A 227 -13.69 -12.54 -1.65
CA LYS A 227 -12.90 -11.30 -1.62
C LYS A 227 -12.73 -10.75 -0.20
N GLU A 228 -13.74 -10.94 0.64
CA GLU A 228 -13.83 -10.41 2.00
C GLU A 228 -14.10 -11.56 2.98
N THR A 229 -13.31 -11.66 4.03
CA THR A 229 -13.28 -12.82 4.93
C THR A 229 -13.54 -12.48 6.40
N GLN A 230 -13.52 -11.21 6.77
CA GLN A 230 -13.85 -10.73 8.10
C GLN A 230 -15.24 -11.18 8.57
N GLY A 231 -15.34 -11.56 9.84
CA GLY A 231 -16.60 -12.01 10.43
C GLY A 231 -17.09 -13.38 9.95
N LYS A 232 -16.25 -14.16 9.23
CA LYS A 232 -16.61 -15.48 8.69
C LYS A 232 -16.12 -16.65 9.53
N PHE A 233 -15.11 -16.43 10.37
CA PHE A 233 -14.50 -17.46 11.21
C PHE A 233 -14.50 -17.07 12.67
N THR A 234 -14.49 -18.07 13.55
CA THR A 234 -14.45 -17.86 15.00
C THR A 234 -13.06 -18.13 15.59
N ILE A 235 -12.87 -17.79 16.86
CA ILE A 235 -11.67 -18.16 17.62
C ILE A 235 -11.46 -19.69 17.63
N GLY A 236 -12.54 -20.46 17.69
CA GLY A 236 -12.50 -21.92 17.57
C GLY A 236 -11.98 -22.41 16.22
N ASP A 237 -12.29 -21.69 15.13
CA ASP A 237 -11.75 -21.99 13.80
C ASP A 237 -10.28 -21.58 13.68
N GLU A 238 -9.91 -20.41 14.21
CA GLU A 238 -8.51 -19.95 14.24
C GLU A 238 -7.59 -20.95 14.96
N LYS A 239 -8.02 -21.52 16.08
CA LYS A 239 -7.29 -22.59 16.78
C LYS A 239 -7.05 -23.83 15.92
N LYS A 240 -7.85 -24.06 14.88
CA LYS A 240 -7.73 -25.20 13.96
C LYS A 240 -6.90 -24.86 12.72
N HIS A 241 -7.07 -23.70 12.10
CA HIS A 241 -6.39 -23.37 10.83
C HIS A 241 -5.24 -22.37 10.93
N ASN A 242 -5.10 -21.63 12.03
CA ASN A 242 -4.10 -20.60 12.14
C ASN A 242 -2.81 -21.19 12.71
N VAL A 243 -1.76 -21.21 11.88
CA VAL A 243 -0.46 -21.78 12.27
C VAL A 243 0.17 -21.05 13.46
N PHE A 244 -0.18 -19.79 13.72
CA PHE A 244 0.29 -19.02 14.89
C PHE A 244 -0.48 -19.32 16.19
N MET A 245 -1.57 -20.11 16.11
CA MET A 245 -2.36 -20.54 17.27
C MET A 245 -2.18 -22.03 17.62
N ARG A 246 -1.17 -22.69 17.02
CA ARG A 246 -0.98 -24.15 17.04
C ARG A 246 0.47 -24.54 17.40
N MET A 247 1.02 -23.96 18.47
CA MET A 247 2.44 -24.11 18.82
C MET A 247 2.88 -25.55 19.18
N ASP A 248 1.94 -26.37 19.65
CA ASP A 248 2.18 -27.76 20.03
C ASP A 248 1.88 -28.76 18.89
N ASP A 249 1.52 -28.26 17.71
CA ASP A 249 1.18 -29.10 16.58
C ASP A 249 2.42 -29.77 15.96
N PRO A 250 2.44 -31.10 15.80
CA PRO A 250 3.60 -31.82 15.27
C PRO A 250 4.03 -31.40 13.86
N GLU A 251 3.10 -31.01 12.97
CA GLU A 251 3.45 -30.55 11.62
C GLU A 251 4.19 -29.21 11.69
N ILE A 252 3.71 -28.30 12.54
CA ILE A 252 4.29 -26.96 12.74
C ILE A 252 5.65 -27.04 13.43
N GLN A 253 5.78 -27.86 14.48
CA GLN A 253 7.06 -28.08 15.15
C GLN A 253 8.10 -28.70 14.20
N LYS A 254 7.67 -29.61 13.33
CA LYS A 254 8.52 -30.17 12.28
C LYS A 254 8.94 -29.12 11.24
N ALA A 255 8.01 -28.29 10.78
CA ALA A 255 8.29 -27.23 9.80
C ALA A 255 9.26 -26.17 10.35
N THR A 256 9.15 -25.85 11.63
CA THR A 256 10.02 -24.86 12.29
C THR A 256 11.34 -25.47 12.81
N GLY A 257 11.38 -26.77 13.05
CA GLY A 257 12.49 -27.45 13.72
C GLY A 257 12.60 -27.09 15.22
N LYS A 258 11.52 -26.56 15.81
CA LYS A 258 11.44 -26.08 17.20
C LYS A 258 10.31 -26.78 17.95
N THR A 259 10.44 -26.87 19.27
CA THR A 259 9.44 -27.51 20.14
C THR A 259 9.02 -26.65 21.33
N ASP A 260 9.81 -25.64 21.71
CA ASP A 260 9.38 -24.64 22.67
C ASP A 260 8.36 -23.68 22.00
N PRO A 261 7.18 -23.43 22.59
CA PRO A 261 6.14 -22.61 21.96
C PRO A 261 6.58 -21.20 21.55
N VAL A 262 7.47 -20.57 22.32
CA VAL A 262 7.98 -19.22 22.02
C VAL A 262 8.98 -19.28 20.87
N GLU A 263 9.85 -20.29 20.85
CA GLU A 263 10.75 -20.51 19.71
C GLU A 263 10.00 -20.87 18.41
N VAL A 264 8.92 -21.66 18.51
CA VAL A 264 8.04 -21.99 17.37
C VAL A 264 7.38 -20.72 16.83
N MET A 265 6.81 -19.87 17.70
CA MET A 265 6.22 -18.59 17.33
C MET A 265 7.24 -17.68 16.62
N ALA A 266 8.45 -17.54 17.19
CA ALA A 266 9.52 -16.74 16.62
C ALA A 266 9.89 -17.24 15.22
N LYS A 267 10.06 -18.56 15.07
CA LYS A 267 10.46 -19.15 13.79
C LYS A 267 9.37 -19.05 12.73
N LEU A 268 8.11 -19.29 13.06
CA LEU A 268 6.99 -19.09 12.13
C LEU A 268 6.91 -17.64 11.65
N ARG A 269 7.09 -16.69 12.57
CA ARG A 269 7.05 -15.27 12.23
C ARG A 269 8.17 -14.89 11.27
N GLU A 270 9.39 -15.37 11.54
CA GLU A 270 10.55 -15.22 10.66
C GLU A 270 10.29 -15.84 9.28
N MET A 271 9.76 -17.07 9.23
CA MET A 271 9.41 -17.74 7.98
C MET A 271 8.40 -16.94 7.17
N LYS A 272 7.31 -16.45 7.80
CA LYS A 272 6.28 -15.66 7.11
C LYS A 272 6.80 -14.29 6.66
N ASN A 273 7.71 -13.67 7.40
CA ASN A 273 8.33 -12.40 7.00
C ASN A 273 9.17 -12.55 5.72
N ASN A 274 9.77 -13.73 5.53
CA ASN A 274 10.59 -14.06 4.36
C ASN A 274 9.84 -14.85 3.28
N PHE A 275 8.54 -15.11 3.48
CA PHE A 275 7.73 -15.89 2.56
C PHE A 275 7.35 -15.04 1.34
N LYS A 276 7.85 -15.43 0.15
CA LYS A 276 7.50 -14.79 -1.12
C LYS A 276 6.32 -15.52 -1.74
N ASN A 277 5.32 -14.77 -2.20
CA ASN A 277 4.22 -15.34 -3.00
C ASN A 277 4.79 -15.85 -4.34
N GLU A 278 4.51 -17.11 -4.68
CA GLU A 278 5.03 -17.77 -5.90
C GLU A 278 4.60 -17.08 -7.21
N GLU A 279 3.59 -16.21 -7.21
CA GLU A 279 3.24 -15.38 -8.38
C GLU A 279 4.34 -14.37 -8.76
N MET A 280 5.31 -14.09 -7.88
CA MET A 280 6.50 -13.29 -8.20
C MET A 280 7.72 -14.15 -8.59
N ALA A 281 7.63 -15.49 -8.54
CA ALA A 281 8.79 -16.38 -8.65
C ALA A 281 9.26 -16.68 -10.09
N GLN A 282 8.62 -16.11 -11.12
CA GLN A 282 9.05 -16.31 -12.51
C GLN A 282 10.08 -15.29 -13.03
N GLN A 283 10.52 -14.34 -12.20
CA GLN A 283 11.55 -13.39 -12.63
C GLN A 283 12.91 -13.76 -12.03
N PRO A 284 13.98 -13.82 -12.84
CA PRO A 284 15.30 -14.19 -12.35
C PRO A 284 15.73 -13.21 -11.25
N LEU A 285 16.26 -13.75 -10.16
CA LEU A 285 16.66 -13.04 -8.93
C LEU A 285 17.77 -11.99 -9.11
N SER A 286 18.21 -11.71 -10.34
CA SER A 286 19.20 -10.69 -10.70
C SER A 286 18.83 -9.88 -11.95
N HIS A 287 17.66 -10.13 -12.56
CA HIS A 287 17.28 -9.59 -13.87
C HIS A 287 18.36 -9.77 -14.95
N GLY A 288 19.07 -10.90 -14.90
CA GLY A 288 20.12 -11.25 -15.86
C GLY A 288 21.47 -10.54 -15.62
N ALA A 289 21.64 -9.85 -14.49
CA ALA A 289 22.97 -9.38 -14.08
C ALA A 289 23.87 -10.58 -13.72
N PRO A 290 25.14 -10.60 -14.16
CA PRO A 290 26.07 -11.71 -13.96
C PRO A 290 26.61 -11.73 -12.52
N GLY A 291 26.89 -12.93 -12.01
CA GLY A 291 27.44 -13.14 -10.67
C GLY A 291 26.70 -14.22 -9.88
N GLU A 292 27.26 -14.60 -8.73
CA GLU A 292 26.54 -15.42 -7.76
C GLU A 292 25.43 -14.60 -7.08
N GLU A 293 24.36 -15.26 -6.65
CA GLU A 293 23.33 -14.59 -5.86
C GLU A 293 23.92 -13.97 -4.58
N VAL A 294 23.35 -12.85 -4.15
CA VAL A 294 23.72 -12.22 -2.88
C VAL A 294 23.65 -13.25 -1.75
N SER A 295 24.78 -13.46 -1.09
CA SER A 295 24.94 -14.53 -0.11
C SER A 295 23.98 -14.34 1.07
N GLY A 296 23.62 -15.44 1.75
CA GLY A 296 22.77 -15.35 2.94
C GLY A 296 23.37 -14.47 4.05
N LYS A 297 24.70 -14.41 4.13
CA LYS A 297 25.42 -13.54 5.06
C LYS A 297 25.23 -12.06 4.71
N ASP A 298 25.35 -11.71 3.43
CA ASP A 298 25.23 -10.33 2.98
C ASP A 298 23.79 -9.83 3.13
N LYS A 299 22.80 -10.67 2.83
CA LYS A 299 21.37 -10.37 3.08
C LYS A 299 21.09 -10.06 4.57
N ILE A 300 21.68 -10.82 5.50
CA ILE A 300 21.55 -10.57 6.95
C ILE A 300 22.22 -9.25 7.34
N LEU A 301 23.41 -8.98 6.82
CA LEU A 301 24.13 -7.73 7.09
C LEU A 301 23.40 -6.51 6.53
N GLU A 302 22.88 -6.59 5.31
CA GLU A 302 22.07 -5.54 4.68
C GLU A 302 20.78 -5.29 5.46
N THR A 303 20.10 -6.36 5.90
CA THR A 303 18.90 -6.23 6.74
C THR A 303 19.23 -5.51 8.05
N GLY A 304 20.29 -5.92 8.76
CA GLY A 304 20.75 -5.25 9.97
C GLY A 304 21.14 -3.78 9.74
N ALA A 305 21.82 -3.49 8.64
CA ALA A 305 22.20 -2.12 8.26
C ALA A 305 20.96 -1.27 7.93
N SER A 306 19.98 -1.82 7.21
CA SER A 306 18.76 -1.11 6.79
C SER A 306 17.90 -0.61 7.97
N ILE A 307 18.00 -1.27 9.13
CA ILE A 307 17.33 -0.84 10.37
C ILE A 307 17.97 0.43 10.96
N THR A 308 19.28 0.63 10.73
CA THR A 308 20.04 1.77 11.27
C THR A 308 20.25 2.90 10.26
N GLN A 309 20.17 2.61 8.96
CA GLN A 309 20.40 3.58 7.91
C GLN A 309 19.10 4.27 7.50
N ASP A 310 19.18 5.59 7.30
CA ASP A 310 18.04 6.36 6.80
C ASP A 310 18.16 6.62 5.29
N PHE A 311 17.26 6.01 4.53
CA PHE A 311 17.13 6.19 3.08
C PHE A 311 16.24 7.38 2.70
N ALA A 312 16.29 8.48 3.45
CA ALA A 312 15.41 9.64 3.28
C ALA A 312 15.28 10.16 1.83
N PRO A 313 16.35 10.23 1.00
CA PRO A 313 16.21 10.66 -0.39
C PRO A 313 15.38 9.70 -1.25
N VAL A 314 15.55 8.38 -1.06
CA VAL A 314 14.82 7.35 -1.82
C VAL A 314 13.36 7.27 -1.37
N LYS A 315 13.10 7.46 -0.07
CA LYS A 315 11.74 7.53 0.50
C LYS A 315 10.90 8.70 -0.05
N LYS A 316 11.50 9.67 -0.76
CA LYS A 316 10.79 10.80 -1.37
C LYS A 316 10.30 10.55 -2.80
N ILE A 317 10.57 9.38 -3.38
CA ILE A 317 10.00 8.99 -4.65
C ILE A 317 8.47 8.99 -4.53
N CYS A 318 7.80 9.77 -5.37
CA CYS A 318 6.37 10.07 -5.29
C CYS A 318 5.56 9.59 -6.49
N ALA A 319 6.21 9.24 -7.60
CA ALA A 319 5.52 8.76 -8.81
C ALA A 319 6.31 7.65 -9.51
N HIS A 320 5.57 6.71 -10.10
CA HIS A 320 6.08 5.71 -11.05
C HIS A 320 5.47 6.00 -12.43
N LEU A 321 6.31 6.35 -13.40
CA LEU A 321 5.90 6.46 -14.81
C LEU A 321 6.52 5.32 -15.61
N ASN A 322 5.81 4.84 -16.63
CA ASN A 322 6.33 3.90 -17.61
C ASN A 322 6.23 4.51 -19.02
N ALA A 323 7.37 4.58 -19.69
CA ALA A 323 7.57 5.25 -20.97
C ALA A 323 8.45 4.40 -21.89
N PHE A 324 8.71 4.90 -23.09
CA PHE A 324 9.70 4.34 -24.00
C PHE A 324 10.68 5.44 -24.42
N HIS A 325 11.97 5.17 -24.27
CA HIS A 325 13.02 6.08 -24.71
C HIS A 325 13.61 5.65 -26.03
N VAL A 326 13.95 6.62 -26.88
CA VAL A 326 14.67 6.43 -28.13
C VAL A 326 16.13 6.86 -27.98
N TYR A 327 17.07 6.11 -28.57
CA TYR A 327 18.48 6.50 -28.56
C TYR A 327 18.71 7.70 -29.48
N ALA A 328 19.22 8.82 -28.95
CA ALA A 328 19.43 10.04 -29.73
C ALA A 328 20.39 9.85 -30.92
N GLY A 329 21.37 8.93 -30.77
CA GLY A 329 22.32 8.57 -31.83
C GLY A 329 21.82 7.49 -32.79
N GLU A 330 20.78 6.74 -32.41
CA GLU A 330 20.27 5.57 -33.14
C GLU A 330 18.72 5.53 -33.07
N PRO A 331 18.00 6.44 -33.75
CA PRO A 331 16.55 6.60 -33.55
C PRO A 331 15.66 5.39 -33.90
N GLY A 332 16.24 4.34 -34.50
CA GLY A 332 15.56 3.05 -34.72
C GLY A 332 15.59 2.09 -33.53
N ARG A 333 16.29 2.43 -32.43
CA ARG A 333 16.35 1.62 -31.21
C ARG A 333 15.64 2.30 -30.06
N SER A 334 14.95 1.49 -29.26
CA SER A 334 14.14 1.95 -28.14
C SER A 334 14.17 1.01 -26.96
N VAL A 335 13.99 1.57 -25.77
CA VAL A 335 14.00 0.86 -24.48
C VAL A 335 12.78 1.28 -23.67
N GLU A 336 12.10 0.32 -23.06
CA GLU A 336 11.07 0.61 -22.05
C GLU A 336 11.73 1.12 -20.77
N ALA A 337 11.19 2.18 -20.20
CA ALA A 337 11.78 2.90 -19.09
C ALA A 337 10.78 3.04 -17.93
N ASN A 338 11.15 2.53 -16.76
CA ASN A 338 10.39 2.69 -15.52
C ASN A 338 11.02 3.82 -14.69
N HIS A 339 10.34 4.95 -14.66
CA HIS A 339 10.76 6.15 -13.96
C HIS A 339 10.22 6.17 -12.55
N TYR A 340 11.09 6.35 -11.58
CA TYR A 340 10.75 6.56 -10.18
C TYR A 340 11.15 7.98 -9.80
N CYS A 341 10.16 8.86 -9.77
CA CYS A 341 10.38 10.30 -9.77
C CYS A 341 10.21 10.93 -8.38
N THR A 342 10.97 12.01 -8.16
CA THR A 342 10.92 12.87 -6.98
C THR A 342 10.82 14.32 -7.43
N HIS A 343 9.88 15.08 -6.87
CA HIS A 343 9.86 16.54 -7.00
C HIS A 343 10.92 17.19 -6.09
N LEU A 344 11.91 17.85 -6.68
CA LEU A 344 12.87 18.68 -5.92
C LEU A 344 12.28 20.06 -5.62
N SER A 345 11.49 20.58 -6.54
CA SER A 345 10.73 21.81 -6.42
C SER A 345 9.51 21.74 -7.35
N GLY A 346 8.67 22.79 -7.37
CA GLY A 346 7.60 22.90 -8.36
C GLY A 346 8.09 23.07 -9.81
N ASP A 347 9.39 23.22 -10.03
CA ASP A 347 9.99 23.41 -11.36
C ASP A 347 10.95 22.31 -11.80
N VAL A 348 11.33 21.43 -10.88
CA VAL A 348 12.39 20.44 -11.12
C VAL A 348 11.95 19.10 -10.55
N ARG A 349 11.91 18.11 -11.43
CA ARG A 349 11.73 16.70 -11.11
C ARG A 349 13.01 15.95 -11.50
N GLN A 350 13.30 14.88 -10.77
CA GLN A 350 14.37 13.95 -11.12
C GLN A 350 13.85 12.52 -10.96
N CYS A 351 14.30 11.62 -11.83
CA CYS A 351 13.86 10.24 -11.84
C CYS A 351 15.05 9.29 -11.89
N LEU A 352 14.97 8.21 -11.11
CA LEU A 352 15.78 7.02 -11.32
C LEU A 352 15.05 6.14 -12.35
N ILE A 353 15.77 5.66 -13.36
CA ILE A 353 15.19 4.85 -14.43
C ILE A 353 15.66 3.41 -14.31
N TYR A 354 14.70 2.50 -14.28
CA TYR A 354 14.91 1.05 -14.24
C TYR A 354 14.38 0.36 -15.49
N ASP A 355 14.99 -0.77 -15.86
CA ASP A 355 14.53 -1.61 -16.97
C ASP A 355 13.30 -2.45 -16.63
N SER A 356 12.95 -2.56 -15.35
CA SER A 356 11.82 -3.33 -14.84
C SER A 356 11.16 -2.63 -13.65
N PRO A 357 9.83 -2.75 -13.48
CA PRO A 357 9.12 -2.24 -12.30
C PRO A 357 9.20 -3.16 -11.07
N THR A 358 9.82 -4.33 -11.21
CA THR A 358 9.91 -5.38 -10.17
C THR A 358 11.30 -5.44 -9.55
N ASN A 359 11.43 -6.05 -8.38
CA ASN A 359 12.71 -6.21 -7.68
C ASN A 359 13.29 -7.62 -7.89
N PRO A 360 14.59 -7.76 -8.22
CA PRO A 360 15.53 -6.66 -8.51
C PRO A 360 15.26 -6.01 -9.86
N ALA A 361 15.79 -4.81 -10.07
CA ALA A 361 15.80 -4.17 -11.38
C ALA A 361 17.16 -3.52 -11.61
N ARG A 362 17.58 -3.44 -12.87
CA ARG A 362 18.83 -2.76 -13.23
C ARG A 362 18.54 -1.27 -13.31
N LEU A 363 19.31 -0.46 -12.58
CA LEU A 363 19.29 0.99 -12.73
C LEU A 363 19.95 1.32 -14.07
N ILE A 364 19.13 1.68 -15.06
CA ILE A 364 19.59 1.90 -16.43
C ILE A 364 19.82 3.37 -16.75
N GLY A 365 19.30 4.32 -15.96
CA GLY A 365 19.42 5.73 -16.30
C GLY A 365 18.94 6.70 -15.23
N VAL A 366 19.04 7.99 -15.57
CA VAL A 366 18.41 9.10 -14.85
C VAL A 366 17.76 10.05 -15.84
N GLU A 367 16.69 10.69 -15.40
CA GLU A 367 16.08 11.81 -16.09
C GLU A 367 15.98 13.01 -15.15
N TYR A 368 16.21 14.19 -15.71
CA TYR A 368 15.81 15.46 -15.12
C TYR A 368 14.69 16.06 -15.95
N MET A 369 13.62 16.49 -15.31
CA MET A 369 12.55 17.22 -15.97
C MET A 369 12.43 18.61 -15.39
N ILE A 370 12.35 19.62 -16.26
CA ILE A 370 12.23 21.02 -15.85
C ILE A 370 11.09 21.72 -16.57
N THR A 371 10.52 22.73 -15.94
CA THR A 371 9.51 23.57 -16.58
C THR A 371 10.10 24.38 -17.74
N ARG A 372 9.26 24.75 -18.70
CA ARG A 372 9.63 25.62 -19.82
C ARG A 372 10.42 26.86 -19.40
N ARG A 373 10.02 27.54 -18.32
CA ARG A 373 10.72 28.77 -17.86
C ARG A 373 12.17 28.55 -17.43
N LEU A 374 12.51 27.33 -17.00
CA LEU A 374 13.89 26.97 -16.68
C LEU A 374 14.61 26.54 -17.96
N TYR A 375 13.94 25.78 -18.82
CA TYR A 375 14.48 25.34 -20.10
C TYR A 375 14.91 26.52 -20.99
N GLU A 376 14.09 27.56 -21.13
CA GLU A 376 14.41 28.75 -21.94
C GLU A 376 15.62 29.55 -21.43
N LYS A 377 16.07 29.31 -20.19
CA LYS A 377 17.27 29.95 -19.62
C LYS A 377 18.56 29.20 -19.93
N LEU A 378 18.47 27.96 -20.40
CA LEU A 378 19.63 27.17 -20.81
C LEU A 378 20.23 27.77 -22.08
N ASP A 379 21.52 27.57 -22.33
CA ASP A 379 22.10 27.92 -23.62
C ASP A 379 21.59 26.99 -24.74
N GLU A 380 21.78 27.41 -26.00
CA GLU A 380 21.24 26.70 -27.16
C GLU A 380 21.77 25.27 -27.27
N GLU A 381 23.06 25.05 -27.01
CA GLU A 381 23.69 23.73 -27.13
C GLU A 381 23.19 22.78 -26.03
N GLU A 382 22.97 23.30 -24.83
CA GLU A 382 22.36 22.55 -23.75
C GLU A 382 20.89 22.24 -24.05
N ARG A 383 20.10 23.19 -24.57
CA ARG A 383 18.69 22.99 -24.95
C ARG A 383 18.49 21.85 -25.96
N LYS A 384 19.46 21.66 -26.87
CA LYS A 384 19.49 20.56 -27.86
C LYS A 384 19.55 19.16 -27.25
N LEU A 385 19.89 19.05 -25.97
CA LEU A 385 19.97 17.78 -25.25
C LEU A 385 18.65 17.36 -24.60
N TRP A 386 17.60 18.18 -24.69
CA TRP A 386 16.32 17.92 -24.03
C TRP A 386 15.24 17.56 -25.05
N HIS A 387 14.25 16.81 -24.60
CA HIS A 387 13.06 16.45 -25.37
C HIS A 387 11.79 16.99 -24.70
N SER A 388 10.72 17.11 -25.47
CA SER A 388 9.39 17.44 -24.98
C SER A 388 8.61 16.18 -24.60
N HIS A 389 7.66 16.33 -23.66
CA HIS A 389 6.74 15.26 -23.30
C HIS A 389 5.37 15.37 -24.01
N ASP A 390 5.19 16.35 -24.91
CA ASP A 390 3.89 16.67 -25.54
C ASP A 390 3.25 15.43 -26.17
N TYR A 391 3.99 14.80 -27.07
CA TYR A 391 3.49 13.67 -27.82
C TYR A 391 3.37 12.41 -26.96
N GLU A 392 4.30 12.16 -26.03
CA GLU A 392 4.25 10.98 -25.15
C GLU A 392 3.01 10.96 -24.27
N VAL A 393 2.68 12.12 -23.71
CA VAL A 393 1.46 12.32 -22.93
C VAL A 393 0.24 12.08 -23.82
N LYS A 394 0.16 12.77 -24.96
CA LYS A 394 -1.05 12.77 -25.80
C LYS A 394 -1.29 11.47 -26.55
N SER A 395 -0.23 10.73 -26.89
CA SER A 395 -0.32 9.42 -27.55
C SER A 395 -0.88 8.33 -26.65
N GLY A 396 -0.92 8.56 -25.33
CA GLY A 396 -1.31 7.56 -24.34
C GLY A 396 -0.18 6.61 -23.94
N MET A 397 0.98 6.64 -24.63
CA MET A 397 2.04 5.67 -24.38
C MET A 397 2.73 5.89 -23.03
N LEU A 398 2.85 7.15 -22.58
CA LEU A 398 3.30 7.46 -21.23
C LEU A 398 2.18 7.14 -20.26
N ILE A 399 2.45 6.31 -19.26
CA ILE A 399 1.45 5.93 -18.26
C ILE A 399 2.00 6.12 -16.86
N LEU A 400 1.10 6.30 -15.90
CA LEU A 400 1.38 5.95 -14.51
C LEU A 400 0.74 4.57 -14.28
N PRO A 401 1.55 3.49 -14.15
CA PRO A 401 1.03 2.17 -13.88
C PRO A 401 0.14 2.17 -12.64
N ASN A 402 -0.99 1.47 -12.73
CA ASN A 402 -1.98 1.40 -11.66
C ASN A 402 -2.33 -0.04 -11.33
N PRO A 403 -1.75 -0.58 -10.26
CA PRO A 403 -2.04 -1.95 -9.86
C PRO A 403 -3.34 -2.10 -9.05
N THR A 404 -4.00 -1.02 -8.60
CA THR A 404 -4.99 -1.14 -7.49
C THR A 404 -6.28 -0.35 -7.62
N VAL A 405 -6.30 0.79 -8.33
CA VAL A 405 -7.49 1.67 -8.45
C VAL A 405 -8.35 1.24 -9.66
N PRO A 406 -9.69 1.32 -9.62
CA PRO A 406 -10.52 1.10 -10.81
C PRO A 406 -10.11 2.03 -11.95
N ASP A 407 -9.95 1.49 -13.17
CA ASP A 407 -9.37 2.21 -14.32
C ASP A 407 -10.10 3.52 -14.65
N ALA A 408 -11.42 3.59 -14.46
CA ALA A 408 -12.19 4.82 -14.68
C ALA A 408 -11.77 5.97 -13.74
N VAL A 409 -11.50 5.66 -12.47
CA VAL A 409 -11.05 6.65 -11.47
C VAL A 409 -9.59 6.99 -11.69
N TRP A 410 -8.77 5.96 -11.93
CA TRP A 410 -7.35 6.16 -12.19
C TRP A 410 -7.09 7.00 -13.43
N THR A 411 -7.86 6.78 -14.49
CA THR A 411 -7.74 7.55 -15.73
C THR A 411 -7.92 9.04 -15.48
N VAL A 412 -8.80 9.46 -14.55
CA VAL A 412 -8.95 10.88 -14.18
C VAL A 412 -7.70 11.39 -13.47
N ALA A 413 -7.24 10.70 -12.42
CA ALA A 413 -6.07 11.12 -11.65
C ALA A 413 -4.79 11.16 -12.50
N GLU A 414 -4.57 10.12 -13.30
CA GLU A 414 -3.48 10.03 -14.26
C GLU A 414 -3.57 11.16 -15.30
N THR A 415 -4.76 11.47 -15.81
CA THR A 415 -4.94 12.57 -16.78
C THR A 415 -4.61 13.93 -16.16
N GLU A 416 -4.91 14.17 -14.87
CA GLU A 416 -4.49 15.41 -14.20
C GLU A 416 -2.97 15.49 -14.04
N GLU A 417 -2.30 14.40 -13.66
CA GLU A 417 -0.82 14.38 -13.60
C GLU A 417 -0.21 14.64 -14.99
N MET A 418 -0.80 14.07 -16.04
CA MET A 418 -0.37 14.28 -17.42
C MET A 418 -0.46 15.74 -17.87
N LYS A 419 -1.38 16.54 -17.31
CA LYS A 419 -1.44 17.98 -17.58
C LYS A 419 -0.26 18.75 -17.00
N GLU A 420 0.37 18.24 -15.94
CA GLU A 420 1.61 18.82 -15.43
C GLU A 420 2.82 18.33 -16.22
N VAL A 421 2.87 17.02 -16.54
CA VAL A 421 4.02 16.41 -17.23
C VAL A 421 4.19 16.97 -18.64
N ILE A 422 3.09 17.25 -19.35
CA ILE A 422 3.13 17.76 -20.73
C ILE A 422 3.87 19.10 -20.86
N GLU A 423 3.95 19.89 -19.79
CA GLU A 423 4.62 21.20 -19.76
C GLU A 423 6.13 21.13 -19.50
N LEU A 424 6.66 19.92 -19.23
CA LEU A 424 8.05 19.72 -18.85
C LEU A 424 8.92 19.36 -20.05
N TYR A 425 10.20 19.72 -19.97
CA TYR A 425 11.27 19.22 -20.84
C TYR A 425 12.11 18.20 -20.08
N GLY A 426 12.43 17.08 -20.72
CA GLY A 426 13.22 15.97 -20.15
C GLY A 426 14.65 15.92 -20.70
N LYS A 427 15.64 15.66 -19.85
CA LYS A 427 17.01 15.31 -20.24
C LYS A 427 17.37 13.96 -19.64
N THR A 428 17.56 12.99 -20.51
CA THR A 428 17.67 11.59 -20.10
C THR A 428 18.97 10.97 -20.58
N PHE A 429 19.67 10.31 -19.66
CA PHE A 429 20.84 9.51 -19.97
C PHE A 429 20.66 8.08 -19.50
N HIS A 430 20.92 7.14 -20.41
CA HIS A 430 21.03 5.73 -20.06
C HIS A 430 22.50 5.32 -19.88
N PHE A 431 22.79 4.61 -18.80
CA PHE A 431 24.09 4.05 -18.42
C PHE A 431 24.23 2.57 -18.77
N TRP A 432 23.12 1.87 -19.01
CA TRP A 432 23.10 0.44 -19.31
C TRP A 432 22.17 0.15 -20.48
N GLN A 433 22.71 -0.43 -21.56
CA GLN A 433 21.97 -0.79 -22.78
C GLN A 433 21.48 -2.24 -22.70
N THR A 434 20.48 -2.48 -21.86
CA THR A 434 19.92 -3.83 -21.63
C THR A 434 19.22 -4.40 -22.86
N ASP A 435 18.71 -3.55 -23.76
CA ASP A 435 18.11 -3.94 -25.04
C ASP A 435 19.10 -4.62 -26.00
N ARG A 436 20.39 -4.28 -25.90
CA ARG A 436 21.47 -4.92 -26.65
C ARG A 436 21.86 -6.30 -26.08
N GLY A 437 21.33 -6.64 -24.90
CA GLY A 437 21.72 -7.83 -24.14
C GLY A 437 23.01 -7.64 -23.34
N ASP A 438 23.42 -6.40 -23.05
CA ASP A 438 24.59 -6.15 -22.22
C ASP A 438 24.37 -6.70 -20.79
N GLU A 439 25.27 -7.57 -20.35
CA GLU A 439 25.26 -8.13 -18.99
C GLU A 439 25.75 -7.14 -17.91
N LEU A 440 26.45 -6.07 -18.30
CA LEU A 440 26.97 -5.02 -17.40
C LEU A 440 26.76 -3.63 -18.04
N PRO A 441 26.78 -2.54 -17.25
CA PRO A 441 26.68 -1.18 -17.78
C PRO A 441 27.99 -0.76 -18.47
N LEU A 442 28.12 -1.11 -19.76
CA LEU A 442 29.33 -0.86 -20.56
C LEU A 442 29.26 0.47 -21.31
N GLY A 443 30.39 1.17 -21.37
CA GLY A 443 30.57 2.37 -22.19
C GLY A 443 30.19 3.67 -21.50
N MET A 444 30.05 4.73 -22.30
CA MET A 444 29.67 6.07 -21.82
C MET A 444 28.14 6.19 -21.71
N PRO A 445 27.63 7.08 -20.83
CA PRO A 445 26.21 7.43 -20.81
C PRO A 445 25.73 7.84 -22.20
N VAL A 446 24.58 7.33 -22.62
CA VAL A 446 23.97 7.62 -23.92
C VAL A 446 22.78 8.54 -23.74
N LEU A 447 22.75 9.62 -24.52
CA LEU A 447 21.62 10.55 -24.53
C LEU A 447 20.39 9.85 -25.13
N MET A 448 19.27 10.00 -24.45
CA MET A 448 17.97 9.49 -24.87
C MET A 448 17.04 10.64 -25.22
N GLY A 449 16.09 10.37 -26.10
CA GLY A 449 14.96 11.24 -26.38
C GLY A 449 13.63 10.52 -26.20
N SER A 450 12.59 11.24 -26.55
CA SER A 450 11.19 10.83 -26.55
C SER A 450 10.67 10.75 -27.99
N PHE A 451 9.52 10.10 -28.20
CA PHE A 451 8.86 10.04 -29.50
C PHE A 451 8.01 11.29 -29.73
N THR A 452 7.91 11.73 -30.98
CA THR A 452 7.19 12.95 -31.40
C THR A 452 6.08 12.70 -32.42
N ALA A 453 5.94 11.47 -32.93
CA ALA A 453 4.91 11.09 -33.89
C ALA A 453 4.58 9.58 -33.85
N ASP A 454 3.38 9.21 -34.32
CA ASP A 454 2.84 7.82 -34.28
C ASP A 454 3.72 6.82 -35.04
N ASP A 455 4.37 7.22 -36.13
CA ASP A 455 5.21 6.35 -36.96
C ASP A 455 6.58 6.05 -36.33
N GLN A 456 6.94 6.76 -35.25
CA GLN A 456 8.18 6.57 -34.53
C GLN A 456 8.03 5.57 -33.37
N VAL A 457 6.83 5.43 -32.81
CA VAL A 457 6.56 4.65 -31.60
C VAL A 457 6.64 3.14 -31.89
N PRO A 458 7.32 2.34 -31.03
CA PRO A 458 7.33 0.88 -31.14
C PRO A 458 6.01 0.29 -30.61
N TRP A 459 4.92 0.40 -31.39
CA TRP A 459 3.58 0.01 -30.96
C TRP A 459 3.43 -1.47 -30.60
N ASP A 460 4.28 -2.33 -31.16
CA ASP A 460 4.41 -3.73 -30.76
C ASP A 460 4.85 -3.86 -29.30
N LYS A 461 5.90 -3.14 -28.90
CA LYS A 461 6.38 -3.12 -27.51
C LYS A 461 5.39 -2.43 -26.56
N VAL A 462 4.72 -1.37 -27.01
CA VAL A 462 3.66 -0.71 -26.22
C VAL A 462 2.52 -1.69 -25.94
N LYS A 463 2.14 -2.51 -26.91
CA LYS A 463 1.12 -3.54 -26.72
C LYS A 463 1.55 -4.60 -25.71
N GLU A 464 2.79 -5.08 -25.78
CA GLU A 464 3.33 -6.01 -24.78
C GLU A 464 3.33 -5.41 -23.37
N ARG A 465 3.68 -4.12 -23.25
CA ARG A 465 3.59 -3.37 -21.99
C ARG A 465 2.16 -3.30 -21.47
N ASP A 466 1.22 -2.93 -22.34
CA ASP A 466 -0.20 -2.82 -22.01
C ASP A 466 -0.77 -4.15 -21.47
N GLU A 467 -0.41 -5.27 -22.08
CA GLU A 467 -0.78 -6.61 -21.59
C GLU A 467 -0.22 -6.88 -20.18
N ARG A 468 1.04 -6.51 -19.92
CA ARG A 468 1.67 -6.72 -18.61
C ARG A 468 1.10 -5.84 -17.51
N PHE A 469 0.74 -4.61 -17.83
CA PHE A 469 0.22 -3.64 -16.85
C PHE A 469 -1.32 -3.60 -16.79
N GLY A 470 -2.03 -4.34 -17.65
CA GLY A 470 -3.49 -4.28 -17.73
C GLY A 470 -4.02 -2.93 -18.21
N VAL A 471 -3.27 -2.27 -19.11
CA VAL A 471 -3.55 -0.92 -19.61
C VAL A 471 -4.10 -0.96 -21.04
N ASP A 472 -4.88 0.05 -21.42
CA ASP A 472 -5.33 0.26 -22.79
C ASP A 472 -4.86 1.64 -23.26
N THR A 473 -3.73 1.68 -23.97
CA THR A 473 -3.12 2.92 -24.46
C THR A 473 -4.08 3.74 -25.33
N GLN A 474 -4.96 3.11 -26.11
CA GLN A 474 -5.91 3.85 -26.95
C GLN A 474 -6.99 4.54 -26.12
N LYS A 475 -7.45 3.92 -25.02
CA LYS A 475 -8.34 4.61 -24.07
C LYS A 475 -7.65 5.77 -23.38
N LYS A 476 -6.37 5.61 -23.00
CA LYS A 476 -5.58 6.72 -22.43
C LYS A 476 -5.45 7.87 -23.42
N ARG A 477 -5.14 7.58 -24.69
CA ARG A 477 -5.11 8.55 -25.79
C ARG A 477 -6.44 9.29 -25.92
N GLU A 478 -7.55 8.56 -25.90
CA GLU A 478 -8.90 9.15 -25.98
C GLU A 478 -9.20 10.07 -24.80
N ALA A 479 -8.93 9.62 -23.57
CA ALA A 479 -9.15 10.40 -22.35
C ALA A 479 -8.34 11.71 -22.32
N ARG A 480 -7.17 11.72 -22.97
CA ARG A 480 -6.24 12.85 -23.00
C ARG A 480 -6.47 13.80 -24.18
N LYS A 481 -7.49 13.60 -25.02
CA LYS A 481 -7.81 14.53 -26.13
C LYS A 481 -8.08 15.97 -25.68
N GLY A 482 -8.51 16.16 -24.44
CA GLY A 482 -8.74 17.48 -23.85
C GLY A 482 -7.47 18.19 -23.36
N ILE A 483 -6.31 17.54 -23.38
CA ILE A 483 -5.03 18.18 -23.03
C ILE A 483 -4.54 18.96 -24.26
N GLU A 484 -4.40 20.27 -24.11
CA GLU A 484 -3.88 21.15 -25.15
C GLU A 484 -2.40 20.87 -25.39
N SER A 485 -1.97 20.91 -26.66
CA SER A 485 -0.54 20.82 -26.95
C SER A 485 0.20 22.06 -26.48
N VAL A 486 1.43 21.85 -26.04
CA VAL A 486 2.35 22.94 -25.74
C VAL A 486 3.07 23.39 -27.01
N ASP A 487 3.38 24.68 -27.11
CA ASP A 487 4.28 25.19 -28.14
C ASP A 487 5.69 24.63 -27.87
N ILE A 488 6.20 23.71 -28.68
CA ILE A 488 7.50 23.07 -28.41
C ILE A 488 8.63 23.98 -28.91
N HIS A 489 9.62 24.27 -28.06
CA HIS A 489 10.75 25.11 -28.45
C HIS A 489 11.54 24.48 -29.62
N GLU A 490 11.99 25.30 -30.56
CA GLU A 490 12.71 24.87 -31.77
C GLU A 490 14.07 24.20 -31.52
N ASP A 491 14.52 24.13 -30.27
CA ASP A 491 15.79 23.50 -29.89
C ASP A 491 15.58 22.12 -29.27
N ALA A 492 14.38 21.78 -28.82
CA ALA A 492 14.09 20.47 -28.25
C ALA A 492 13.96 19.39 -29.33
N ASP A 493 13.90 18.13 -28.93
CA ASP A 493 13.57 17.00 -29.82
C ASP A 493 14.54 16.83 -31.00
N GLN A 494 15.82 17.18 -30.81
CA GLN A 494 16.85 17.10 -31.87
C GLN A 494 17.06 15.69 -32.42
N VAL A 495 16.63 14.66 -31.67
CA VAL A 495 16.65 13.25 -32.11
C VAL A 495 15.94 13.09 -33.47
N TRP A 496 14.88 13.86 -33.71
CA TRP A 496 14.03 13.73 -34.89
C TRP A 496 14.27 14.81 -35.96
N LYS A 497 15.13 15.78 -35.69
CA LYS A 497 15.46 16.82 -36.66
C LYS A 497 16.51 16.29 -37.63
N LYS A 498 16.30 16.55 -38.92
CA LYS A 498 17.28 16.23 -39.94
C LYS A 498 18.57 16.99 -39.62
N LYS A 499 19.65 16.24 -39.36
CA LYS A 499 21.00 16.80 -39.20
C LYS A 499 21.53 17.34 -40.51
#